data_AF-A0A0R1XFV0-F1
#
_entry.id   AF-A0A0R1XFV0-F1
#
_cell.length_a   1.000
_cell.length_b   1.000
_cell.length_c   1.000
_cell.angle_alpha   90.00
_cell.angle_beta   90.00
_cell.angle_gamma   90.00
#
_symmetry.space_group_name_H-M   'P 1'
#
loop_
_entity.id
_entity.type
_entity.pdbx_description
1 polymer ?
#
loop_
_entity_poly.entity_id
_entity_poly.type
_entity_poly.pdbx_seq_one_letter_code
_entity_poly.pdbx_strand_id
1 'polypeptide(L)' 'MTIGDKTTYGSQPTFILPVGDQLLYWGDRWNAEDYDQSGYVVYPLSFQDQRMIMTPTKSFERSKEHV' A
#
# COMPACT_ATOMS: atom_id res chain seq x y z
N MET A 1 -13.51 15.93 3.53
CA MET A 1 -13.01 15.30 2.28
C MET A 1 -11.81 14.47 2.68
N THR A 2 -11.92 13.14 2.63
CA THR A 2 -10.89 12.23 3.14
C THR A 2 -9.88 11.92 2.04
N ILE A 3 -8.61 12.16 2.29
CA ILE A 3 -7.51 11.75 1.39
C ILE A 3 -7.29 10.24 1.57
N GLY A 4 -7.20 9.47 0.48
CA GLY A 4 -6.90 8.02 0.50
C GLY A 4 -8.12 7.10 0.68
N ASP A 5 -9.19 7.33 -0.10
CA ASP A 5 -10.43 6.56 -0.03
C ASP A 5 -10.33 5.12 -0.61
N LYS A 6 -11.49 4.45 -0.75
CA LYS A 6 -11.64 3.03 -1.18
C LYS A 6 -10.95 2.68 -2.50
N THR A 7 -10.61 3.67 -3.33
CA THR A 7 -10.14 3.46 -4.70
C THR A 7 -8.75 2.80 -4.78
N THR A 8 -7.93 2.91 -3.74
CA THR A 8 -6.61 2.24 -3.63
C THR A 8 -6.50 1.47 -2.32
N TYR A 9 -7.53 0.69 -1.99
CA TYR A 9 -7.60 -0.14 -0.77
C TYR A 9 -7.45 0.67 0.54
N GLY A 10 -7.91 1.93 0.52
CA GLY A 10 -7.79 2.82 1.67
C GLY A 10 -6.35 3.25 1.94
N SER A 11 -5.56 3.44 0.89
CA SER A 11 -4.17 3.91 0.96
C SER A 11 -3.89 4.95 -0.13
N GLN A 12 -2.77 5.66 0.00
CA GLN A 12 -2.25 6.61 -0.98
C GLN A 12 -0.88 6.11 -1.51
N PRO A 13 -0.64 6.11 -2.84
CA PRO A 13 0.65 5.69 -3.39
C PRO A 13 1.83 6.51 -2.86
N THR A 14 2.89 5.83 -2.43
CA THR A 14 4.15 6.44 -1.99
C THR A 14 5.26 6.13 -3.00
N PHE A 15 5.59 4.85 -3.20
CA PHE A 15 6.60 4.41 -4.17
C PHE A 15 6.39 2.93 -4.59
N ILE A 16 7.14 2.49 -5.60
CA ILE A 16 7.23 1.09 -6.04
C ILE A 16 8.62 0.56 -5.70
N LEU A 17 8.68 -0.60 -5.03
CA LEU A 17 9.93 -1.25 -4.64
C LEU A 17 10.17 -2.52 -5.45
N PRO A 18 11.24 -2.59 -6.26
CA PRO A 18 11.69 -3.84 -6.86
C PRO A 18 12.36 -4.75 -5.83
N VAL A 19 11.95 -6.02 -5.76
CA VAL A 19 12.54 -7.05 -4.89
C VAL A 19 12.71 -8.34 -5.70
N GLY A 20 13.94 -8.62 -6.15
CA GLY A 20 14.17 -9.69 -7.12
C GLY A 20 13.38 -9.44 -8.40
N ASP A 21 12.61 -10.43 -8.83
CA ASP A 21 11.74 -10.35 -10.02
C ASP A 21 10.33 -9.79 -9.72
N GLN A 22 10.08 -9.35 -8.48
CA GLN A 22 8.77 -8.85 -8.04
C GLN A 22 8.77 -7.33 -7.88
N LEU A 23 7.65 -6.70 -8.21
CA LEU A 23 7.39 -5.29 -7.87
C LEU A 23 6.40 -5.22 -6.70
N LEU A 24 6.70 -4.36 -5.73
CA LEU A 24 5.83 -4.09 -4.59
C LEU A 24 5.32 -2.65 -4.66
N TYR A 25 4.01 -2.48 -4.59
CA TYR A 25 3.38 -1.21 -4.27
C TYR A 25 3.58 -0.90 -2.79
N TRP A 26 4.03 0.31 -2.47
CA TRP A 26 4.03 0.85 -1.12
C TRP A 26 3.07 2.02 -1.04
N GLY A 27 2.17 1.99 -0.06
CA GLY A 27 1.20 3.05 0.15
C GLY A 27 1.04 3.45 1.62
N ASP A 28 0.81 4.73 1.83
CA ASP A 28 0.50 5.31 3.14
C ASP A 28 -0.98 5.08 3.47
N ARG A 29 -1.26 4.60 4.69
CA ARG A 29 -2.60 4.58 5.28
C ARG A 29 -2.67 5.68 6.31
N TRP A 30 -2.97 6.89 5.84
CA TRP A 30 -3.09 8.08 6.67
C TRP A 30 -4.26 7.96 7.64
N ASN A 31 -3.99 8.22 8.92
CA ASN A 31 -5.02 8.53 9.89
C ASN A 31 -4.99 10.03 10.18
N ALA A 32 -5.96 10.76 9.63
CA ALA A 32 -6.03 12.22 9.77
C ALA A 32 -6.42 12.70 11.18
N GLU A 33 -6.98 11.82 12.00
CA GLU A 33 -7.34 12.11 13.40
C GLU A 33 -6.14 11.90 14.33
N ASP A 34 -5.22 11.00 13.98
CA ASP A 34 -4.00 10.71 14.71
C ASP A 34 -2.90 10.21 13.75
N TYR A 35 -1.98 11.10 13.37
CA TYR A 35 -0.93 10.80 12.41
C TYR A 35 0.06 9.74 12.90
N ASP A 36 0.25 9.59 14.21
CA ASP A 36 1.17 8.59 14.76
C ASP A 36 0.62 7.17 14.55
N GLN A 37 -0.70 7.04 14.48
CA GLN A 37 -1.39 5.81 14.10
C GLN A 37 -1.49 5.59 12.59
N SER A 38 -0.87 6.45 11.76
CA SER A 38 -0.76 6.18 10.32
C SER A 38 0.14 4.96 10.07
N GLY A 39 -0.27 4.13 9.12
CA GLY A 39 0.42 2.89 8.77
C GLY A 39 0.83 2.82 7.31
N TYR A 40 1.27 1.64 6.90
CA TYR A 40 1.61 1.34 5.52
C TYR A 40 0.85 0.11 5.04
N VAL A 41 0.62 0.04 3.73
CA VAL A 41 0.27 -1.19 3.04
C VAL A 41 1.34 -1.51 2.02
N VAL A 42 1.61 -2.80 1.84
CA VAL A 42 2.52 -3.28 0.80
C VAL A 42 1.80 -4.35 0.01
N TYR A 43 1.69 -4.20 -1.31
CA TYR A 43 0.97 -5.18 -2.13
C TYR A 43 1.80 -5.58 -3.36
N PRO A 44 1.77 -6.86 -3.77
CA PRO A 44 2.42 -7.29 -4.99
C PRO A 44 1.75 -6.66 -6.22
N LEU A 45 2.59 -6.23 -7.16
CA LEU A 45 2.19 -5.80 -8.48
C LEU A 45 2.51 -6.90 -9.50
N SER A 46 1.57 -7.16 -10.40
CA SER A 46 1.72 -8.09 -11.52
C SER A 46 1.24 -7.44 -12.81
N PHE A 47 1.60 -8.00 -13.97
CA PHE A 47 1.12 -7.54 -15.26
C PHE A 47 0.23 -8.61 -15.92
N GLN A 48 -0.94 -8.20 -16.38
CA GLN A 48 -1.87 -9.02 -17.17
C GLN A 48 -2.38 -8.18 -18.33
N ASP A 49 -2.23 -8.67 -19.57
CA ASP A 49 -2.67 -7.97 -20.79
C ASP A 49 -2.24 -6.49 -20.84
N GLN A 50 -0.96 -6.23 -20.55
CA GLN A 50 -0.34 -4.88 -20.47
C GLN A 50 -0.93 -3.96 -19.40
N ARG A 51 -1.75 -4.48 -18.47
CA ARG A 51 -2.26 -3.76 -17.32
C ARG A 51 -1.52 -4.18 -16.06
N MET A 52 -1.19 -3.19 -15.23
CA MET A 52 -0.68 -3.44 -13.90
C MET A 52 -1.84 -3.78 -12.96
N ILE A 53 -1.75 -4.93 -12.31
CA ILE A 53 -2.74 -5.45 -11.37
C ILE A 53 -2.11 -5.47 -9.98
N MET A 54 -2.78 -4.83 -9.03
CA MET A 54 -2.47 -4.88 -7.60
C MET A 54 -3.42 -5.84 -6.92
N THR A 55 -2.89 -6.87 -6.26
CA THR A 55 -3.69 -7.87 -5.56
C THR A 55 -3.47 -7.74 -4.05
N PRO A 56 -4.45 -7.19 -3.30
CA PRO A 56 -4.33 -7.10 -1.85
C PRO A 56 -4.20 -8.49 -1.24
N THR A 57 -3.23 -8.67 -0.35
CA THR A 57 -3.10 -9.89 0.45
C THR A 57 -2.97 -9.51 1.91
N LYS A 58 -3.59 -10.30 2.81
CA LYS A 58 -3.57 -10.03 4.26
C LYS A 58 -2.16 -10.10 4.87
N SER A 59 -1.22 -10.72 4.17
CA SER A 59 0.13 -11.02 4.63
C SER A 59 1.03 -9.79 4.81
N PHE A 60 0.63 -8.62 4.30
CA PHE A 60 1.48 -7.42 4.25
C PHE A 60 0.86 -6.19 4.93
N GLU A 61 -0.21 -6.37 5.72
CA GLU A 61 -0.67 -5.34 6.65
C GLU A 61 0.28 -5.32 7.86
N ARG A 62 1.43 -4.66 7.72
CA ARG A 62 2.28 -4.33 8.88
C ARG A 62 1.82 -3.01 9.47
N SER A 63 1.21 -3.05 10.65
CA SER A 63 1.19 -1.89 11.53
C SER A 63 2.64 -1.54 11.88
N LYS A 64 2.93 -0.25 12.09
CA LYS A 64 4.24 0.18 12.58
C LYS A 64 4.52 -0.52 13.92
N GLU A 65 5.33 -1.58 13.91
CA GLU A 65 6.05 -1.96 15.12
C GLU A 65 6.96 -0.78 15.44
N HIS A 66 6.73 -0.14 16.59
CA HIS A 66 7.58 0.93 17.09
C HIS A 66 9.00 0.35 17.22
N VAL A 67 9.91 0.84 16.38
CA VAL A 67 11.36 0.66 16.56
C VAL A 67 11.81 1.58 17.68
#